data_AF-A0AAV7PKY5-F1
#
_entry.id   AF-A0AAV7PKY5-F1
#
_cell.length_a   1.000
_cell.length_b   1.000
_cell.length_c   1.000
_cell.angle_alpha   90.00
_cell.angle_beta   90.00
_cell.angle_gamma   90.00
#
_symmetry.space_group_name_H-M   'P 1'
#
loop_
_entity.id
_entity.type
_entity.pdbx_description
1 polymer ?
#
loop_
_entity_poly.entity_id
_entity_poly.type
_entity_poly.pdbx_seq_one_letter_code
_entity_poly.pdbx_strand_id
1 'polypeptide(L)'
;MGQHRKADVLQGNTMEQYTTAVATRQRVTRVAGSDDGQSGLLPVGELSQAEILAAIQGSRVALECKIETVAVEVNLLRADLRKVSDKVKVADGSIVELQAEVGTLRKQMAQAGSTVGRLEARLADAEGRSR
;
A
#
# COMPACT_ATOMS: atom_id res chain seq x y z
N MET A 1 8.56 15.38 -15.05
CA MET A 1 8.39 14.05 -15.67
C MET A 1 9.70 13.22 -15.67
N GLY A 2 10.44 13.18 -14.55
CA GLY A 2 11.81 12.63 -14.53
C GLY A 2 12.02 11.35 -13.69
N GLN A 3 11.02 10.89 -12.94
CA GLN A 3 11.20 9.80 -11.97
C GLN A 3 10.72 8.42 -12.46
N HIS A 4 9.77 8.37 -13.40
CA HIS A 4 9.31 7.09 -13.96
C HIS A 4 10.33 6.43 -14.90
N ARG A 5 11.12 7.22 -15.66
CA ARG A 5 12.11 6.66 -16.60
C ARG A 5 13.29 5.96 -15.93
N LYS A 6 13.60 6.23 -14.66
CA LYS A 6 14.72 5.57 -13.96
C LYS A 6 14.35 4.18 -13.45
N ALA A 7 13.08 3.97 -13.06
CA ALA A 7 12.60 2.66 -12.60
C ALA A 7 12.54 1.64 -13.76
N ASP A 8 12.08 2.07 -14.94
CA ASP A 8 12.02 1.21 -16.13
C ASP A 8 13.40 0.83 -16.66
N VAL A 9 14.38 1.74 -16.62
CA VAL A 9 15.77 1.48 -17.05
C VAL A 9 16.47 0.51 -16.10
N LEU A 10 16.16 0.56 -14.80
CA LEU A 10 16.68 -0.41 -13.82
C LEU A 10 16.06 -1.79 -14.01
N GLN A 11 14.74 -1.87 -14.24
CA GLN A 11 14.06 -3.15 -14.49
C GLN A 11 14.53 -3.83 -15.79
N GLY A 12 14.72 -3.08 -16.86
CA GLY A 12 15.20 -3.59 -18.16
C GLY A 12 16.61 -4.19 -18.11
N ASN A 13 17.56 -3.51 -17.45
CA ASN A 13 18.93 -4.00 -17.32
C ASN A 13 19.06 -5.19 -16.36
N THR A 14 18.19 -5.30 -15.35
CA THR A 14 18.23 -6.46 -14.45
C THR A 14 17.69 -7.74 -15.09
N MET A 15 16.70 -7.67 -15.99
CA MET A 15 16.12 -8.87 -16.61
C MET A 15 17.12 -9.62 -17.51
N GLU A 16 18.01 -8.90 -18.20
CA GLU A 16 19.04 -9.47 -19.06
C GLU A 16 20.10 -10.28 -18.27
N GLN A 17 20.38 -9.85 -17.04
CA GLN A 17 21.28 -10.57 -16.11
C GLN A 17 20.64 -11.85 -15.56
N TYR A 18 19.32 -11.91 -15.42
CA TYR A 18 18.61 -13.13 -15.03
C TYR A 18 18.66 -14.22 -16.11
N THR A 19 18.65 -13.84 -17.40
CA THR A 19 18.80 -14.82 -18.51
C THR A 19 20.17 -15.47 -18.55
N THR A 20 21.24 -14.74 -18.22
CA THR A 20 22.60 -15.29 -18.29
C THR A 20 22.87 -16.32 -17.19
N ALA A 21 22.32 -16.12 -15.99
CA ALA A 21 22.47 -17.06 -14.87
C ALA A 21 21.65 -18.34 -15.03
N VAL A 22 20.50 -18.29 -15.72
CA VAL A 22 19.65 -19.46 -15.98
C VAL A 22 20.05 -20.19 -17.27
N ALA A 23 20.67 -19.51 -18.24
CA ALA A 23 21.19 -20.14 -19.45
C ALA A 23 22.23 -21.25 -19.17
N THR A 24 22.92 -21.20 -18.03
CA THR A 24 23.85 -22.25 -17.59
C THR A 24 23.14 -23.58 -17.26
N ARG A 25 21.81 -23.58 -17.04
CA ARG A 25 21.02 -24.82 -16.80
C ARG A 25 20.62 -25.56 -18.09
N GLN A 26 20.90 -25.02 -19.28
CA GLN A 26 20.42 -25.59 -20.56
C GLN A 26 21.54 -25.95 -21.56
N ARG A 27 22.78 -26.20 -21.12
CA ARG A 27 23.78 -26.88 -21.97
C ARG A 27 23.48 -28.39 -22.04
N VAL A 28 22.32 -28.72 -22.61
CA VAL A 28 22.08 -30.03 -23.22
C VAL A 28 23.09 -30.16 -24.35
N THR A 29 24.00 -31.11 -24.16
CA THR A 29 24.88 -31.76 -25.13
C THR A 29 24.61 -31.44 -26.61
N ARG A 30 25.48 -30.63 -27.21
CA ARG A 30 25.98 -30.89 -28.57
C ARG A 30 27.35 -30.22 -28.74
N VAL A 31 28.39 -30.89 -28.24
CA VAL A 31 29.71 -30.71 -28.86
C VAL A 31 29.78 -31.81 -29.91
N ALA A 32 29.85 -31.43 -31.18
CA ALA A 32 30.16 -32.33 -32.26
C ALA A 32 31.48 -33.04 -31.90
N GLY A 33 31.38 -34.32 -31.59
CA GLY A 33 32.54 -35.17 -31.44
C GLY A 33 33.23 -35.28 -32.78
N SER A 34 34.54 -35.01 -32.77
CA SER A 34 35.47 -35.73 -33.63
C SER A 34 35.20 -37.23 -33.48
N ASP A 35 35.09 -37.91 -34.61
CA ASP A 35 34.83 -39.35 -34.76
C ASP A 35 35.96 -40.19 -34.14
N ASP A 36 35.92 -40.43 -32.83
CA ASP A 36 36.58 -41.59 -32.21
C ASP A 36 35.67 -42.17 -31.12
N GLY A 37 34.51 -42.68 -31.56
CA GLY A 37 33.97 -43.99 -31.14
C GLY A 37 33.75 -44.33 -29.66
N GLN A 38 33.87 -43.41 -28.71
CA GLN A 38 33.60 -43.68 -27.29
C GLN A 38 32.53 -42.73 -26.74
N SER A 39 31.29 -43.20 -26.78
CA SER A 39 30.20 -42.66 -25.94
C SER A 39 30.50 -42.95 -24.47
N GLY A 40 31.41 -42.18 -23.89
CA GLY A 40 31.57 -42.06 -22.45
C GLY A 40 30.62 -40.98 -21.94
N LEU A 41 29.56 -41.38 -21.24
CA LEU A 41 28.78 -40.47 -20.41
C LEU A 41 29.73 -39.85 -19.37
N LEU A 42 30.06 -38.57 -19.52
CA LEU A 42 30.79 -37.83 -18.49
C LEU A 42 29.90 -37.69 -17.24
N PRO A 43 30.45 -37.86 -16.03
CA PRO A 43 29.69 -37.78 -14.79
C PRO A 43 29.08 -36.38 -14.63
N VAL A 44 27.89 -36.34 -14.02
CA VAL A 44 27.19 -35.12 -13.61
C VAL A 44 28.15 -34.29 -12.76
N GLY A 45 28.73 -33.25 -13.36
CA GLY A 45 29.79 -32.46 -12.74
C GLY A 45 29.28 -31.74 -11.50
N GLU A 46 29.89 -32.02 -10.36
CA GLU A 46 29.81 -31.17 -9.17
C GLU A 46 30.21 -29.75 -9.59
N LEU A 47 29.35 -28.77 -9.27
CA LEU A 47 29.67 -27.36 -9.50
C LEU A 47 31.01 -27.04 -8.82
N SER A 48 31.88 -26.30 -9.50
CA SER A 48 33.11 -25.83 -8.89
C SER A 48 32.79 -24.90 -7.72
N GLN A 49 33.70 -24.81 -6.75
CA GLN A 49 33.54 -23.91 -5.60
C GLN A 49 33.33 -22.44 -6.02
N ALA A 50 33.92 -22.04 -7.16
CA ALA A 50 33.75 -20.70 -7.73
C ALA A 50 32.32 -20.45 -8.25
N GLU A 51 31.71 -21.44 -8.92
CA GLU A 51 30.34 -21.33 -9.43
C GLU A 51 29.32 -21.29 -8.28
N ILE A 52 29.53 -22.09 -7.24
CA ILE A 52 28.70 -22.05 -6.02
C ILE A 52 28.80 -20.68 -5.35
N LEU A 53 30.01 -20.13 -5.21
CA LEU A 53 30.21 -18.83 -4.61
C LEU A 53 29.53 -17.71 -5.42
N ALA A 54 29.63 -17.75 -6.74
CA ALA A 54 28.98 -16.78 -7.62
C ALA A 54 27.44 -16.84 -7.50
N ALA A 55 26.85 -18.03 -7.44
CA ALA A 55 25.41 -18.21 -7.26
C ALA A 55 24.91 -17.69 -5.90
N ILE A 56 25.68 -17.93 -4.83
CA ILE A 56 25.37 -17.42 -3.48
C ILE A 56 25.45 -15.90 -3.47
N GLN A 57 26.49 -15.30 -4.07
CA GLN A 57 26.65 -13.85 -4.16
C GLN A 57 25.50 -13.20 -4.95
N GLY A 58 25.10 -13.78 -6.08
CA GLY A 58 23.95 -13.31 -6.85
C GLY A 58 22.65 -13.37 -6.06
N SER A 59 22.41 -14.49 -5.35
CA SER A 59 21.23 -14.65 -4.49
C SER A 59 21.21 -13.65 -3.34
N ARG A 60 22.37 -13.38 -2.73
CA ARG A 60 22.52 -12.37 -1.68
C ARG A 60 22.14 -10.98 -2.17
N VAL A 61 22.70 -10.54 -3.30
CA VAL A 61 22.38 -9.22 -3.88
C VAL A 61 20.89 -9.10 -4.21
N ALA A 62 20.30 -10.16 -4.79
CA ALA A 62 18.87 -10.16 -5.08
C ALA A 62 18.00 -10.04 -3.80
N LEU A 63 18.40 -10.66 -2.70
CA LEU A 63 17.73 -10.53 -1.42
C LEU A 63 17.92 -9.13 -0.80
N GLU A 64 19.12 -8.55 -0.89
CA GLU A 64 19.41 -7.19 -0.44
C GLU A 64 18.50 -6.17 -1.18
N CYS A 65 18.36 -6.27 -2.50
CA CYS A 65 17.44 -5.40 -3.25
C CYS A 65 15.97 -5.59 -2.87
N LYS A 66 15.52 -6.84 -2.62
CA LYS A 66 14.15 -7.09 -2.14
C LYS A 66 13.91 -6.47 -0.77
N ILE A 67 14.88 -6.55 0.14
CA ILE A 67 14.80 -5.94 1.47
C ILE A 67 14.69 -4.41 1.35
N GLU A 68 15.48 -3.78 0.49
CA GLU A 68 15.42 -2.33 0.24
C GLU A 68 14.06 -1.91 -0.32
N THR A 69 13.52 -2.68 -1.28
CA THR A 69 12.20 -2.42 -1.87
C THR A 69 11.11 -2.49 -0.80
N VAL A 70 11.11 -3.54 0.02
CA VAL A 70 10.14 -3.70 1.11
C VAL A 70 10.30 -2.58 2.15
N ALA A 71 11.52 -2.15 2.46
CA ALA A 71 11.74 -1.05 3.39
C ALA A 71 11.13 0.27 2.89
N VAL A 72 11.24 0.55 1.59
CA VAL A 72 10.58 1.71 0.96
C VAL A 72 9.07 1.60 1.05
N GLU A 73 8.49 0.45 0.68
CA GLU A 73 7.05 0.22 0.73
C GLU A 73 6.49 0.37 2.15
N VAL A 74 7.16 -0.19 3.15
CA VAL A 74 6.78 -0.04 4.56
C VAL A 74 6.78 1.41 4.99
N ASN A 75 7.77 2.21 4.56
CA ASN A 75 7.81 3.63 4.89
C ASN A 75 6.70 4.43 4.23
N LEU A 76 6.33 4.11 2.99
CA LEU A 76 5.18 4.72 2.30
C LEU A 76 3.86 4.37 3.03
N LEU A 77 3.65 3.11 3.36
CA LEU A 77 2.46 2.65 4.10
C LEU A 77 2.36 3.33 5.47
N ARG A 78 3.47 3.51 6.19
CA ARG A 78 3.49 4.26 7.46
C ARG A 78 3.10 5.71 7.27
N ALA A 79 3.56 6.36 6.20
CA ALA A 79 3.21 7.74 5.90
C ALA A 79 1.71 7.88 5.58
N ASP A 80 1.16 6.96 4.81
CA ASP A 80 -0.27 6.97 4.47
C ASP A 80 -1.15 6.66 5.69
N LEU A 81 -0.73 5.73 6.55
CA LEU A 81 -1.43 5.44 7.82
C LEU A 81 -1.49 6.68 8.72
N ARG A 82 -0.41 7.47 8.80
CA ARG A 82 -0.41 8.73 9.55
C ARG A 82 -1.43 9.73 8.98
N LYS A 83 -1.46 9.92 7.66
CA LYS A 83 -2.44 10.80 7.01
C LYS A 83 -3.88 10.37 7.29
N VAL A 84 -4.16 9.06 7.25
CA VAL A 84 -5.49 8.53 7.58
C VAL A 84 -5.82 8.78 9.05
N SER A 85 -4.89 8.50 9.96
CA SER A 85 -5.07 8.77 11.39
C SER A 85 -5.36 10.24 11.68
N ASP A 86 -4.69 11.17 11.00
CA ASP A 86 -4.92 12.60 11.20
C ASP A 86 -6.30 13.02 10.68
N LYS A 87 -6.73 12.48 9.52
CA LYS A 87 -8.08 12.71 8.99
C LYS A 87 -9.17 12.20 9.93
N VAL A 88 -8.97 11.03 10.54
CA VAL A 88 -9.91 10.48 11.54
C VAL A 88 -10.03 11.40 12.75
N LYS A 89 -8.91 11.90 13.29
CA LYS A 89 -8.94 12.84 14.42
C LYS A 89 -9.71 14.13 14.09
N VAL A 90 -9.51 14.67 12.88
CA VAL A 90 -10.25 15.86 12.44
C VAL A 90 -11.74 15.55 12.34
N ALA A 91 -12.11 14.41 11.75
CA ALA A 91 -13.51 14.00 11.63
C ALA A 91 -14.17 13.79 13.01
N ASP A 92 -13.47 13.15 13.95
CA ASP A 92 -13.96 12.97 15.33
C ASP A 92 -14.20 14.33 16.01
N GLY A 93 -13.29 15.29 15.83
CA GLY A 93 -13.47 16.66 16.31
C GLY A 93 -14.73 17.33 15.74
N SER A 94 -14.91 17.26 14.42
CA SER A 94 -16.12 17.81 13.77
C SER A 94 -17.41 17.13 14.23
N ILE A 95 -17.39 15.82 14.51
CA ILE A 95 -18.55 15.11 15.05
C ILE A 95 -18.92 15.64 16.44
N VAL A 96 -17.95 15.87 17.31
CA VAL A 96 -18.18 16.44 18.65
C VAL A 96 -18.79 17.84 18.56
N GLU A 97 -18.27 18.69 17.68
CA GLU A 97 -18.81 20.03 17.44
C GLU A 97 -20.27 19.97 16.95
N LEU A 98 -20.55 19.15 15.93
CA LEU A 98 -21.90 18.97 15.40
C LEU A 98 -22.87 18.42 16.45
N GLN A 99 -22.43 17.51 17.32
CA GLN A 99 -23.25 17.00 18.42
C GLN A 99 -23.62 18.12 19.41
N ALA A 100 -22.68 19.03 19.72
CA ALA A 100 -22.93 20.18 20.59
C ALA A 100 -23.90 21.19 19.94
N GLU A 101 -23.74 21.46 18.64
CA GLU A 101 -24.66 22.32 17.88
C GLU A 101 -26.07 21.75 17.85
N VAL A 102 -26.23 20.46 17.53
CA VAL A 102 -27.53 19.77 17.57
C VAL A 102 -28.15 19.85 18.97
N GLY A 103 -27.35 19.68 20.02
CA GLY A 103 -27.80 19.85 21.41
C GLY A 103 -28.32 21.25 21.70
N THR A 104 -27.66 22.28 21.17
CA THR A 104 -28.07 23.68 21.30
C THR A 104 -29.36 23.96 20.55
N LEU A 105 -29.46 23.51 19.29
CA LEU A 105 -30.66 23.67 18.47
C LEU A 105 -31.88 22.99 19.10
N ARG A 106 -31.72 21.80 19.68
CA ARG A 106 -32.81 21.11 20.42
C ARG A 106 -33.34 21.95 21.58
N LYS A 107 -32.45 22.58 22.36
CA LYS A 107 -32.86 23.46 23.47
C LYS A 107 -33.61 24.70 22.96
N GLN A 108 -33.12 25.33 21.90
CA GLN A 108 -33.77 26.48 21.28
C GLN A 108 -35.15 26.13 20.75
N MET A 109 -35.30 24.98 20.07
CA MET A 109 -36.60 24.50 19.60
C MET A 109 -37.58 24.27 20.76
N ALA A 110 -37.15 23.66 21.86
CA ALA A 110 -38.00 23.45 23.03
C ALA A 110 -38.48 24.78 23.65
N GLN A 111 -37.59 25.78 23.72
CA GLN A 111 -37.93 27.13 24.20
C GLN A 111 -38.92 27.84 23.26
N ALA A 112 -38.71 27.72 21.94
CA ALA A 112 -39.62 28.26 20.94
C ALA A 112 -41.01 27.62 21.06
N GLY A 113 -41.08 26.29 21.14
CA GLY A 113 -42.35 25.56 21.33
C GLY A 113 -43.09 25.98 22.61
N SER A 114 -42.35 26.13 23.72
CA SER A 114 -42.93 26.63 24.99
C SER A 114 -43.44 28.07 24.88
N THR A 115 -42.81 28.90 24.05
CA THR A 115 -43.23 30.27 23.83
C THR A 115 -44.48 30.33 22.95
N VAL A 116 -44.52 29.54 21.88
CA VAL A 116 -45.71 29.40 21.03
C VAL A 116 -46.92 28.95 21.86
N GLY A 117 -46.78 27.88 22.65
CA GLY A 117 -47.89 27.39 23.49
C GLY A 117 -48.42 28.43 24.49
N ARG A 118 -47.52 29.25 25.07
CA ARG A 118 -47.95 30.37 25.94
C ARG A 118 -48.67 31.47 25.17
N LEU A 119 -48.25 31.77 23.94
CA LEU A 119 -48.90 32.77 23.11
C LEU A 119 -50.28 32.30 22.66
N GLU A 120 -50.42 31.04 22.28
CA GLU A 120 -51.71 30.41 21.94
C GLU A 120 -52.69 30.46 23.11
N ALA A 121 -52.25 30.11 24.33
CA ALA A 121 -53.08 30.20 25.52
C ALA A 121 -53.56 31.63 25.79
N ARG A 122 -52.65 32.61 25.71
CA ARG A 122 -52.99 34.04 25.90
C ARG A 122 -53.96 34.56 24.84
N LEU A 123 -53.87 34.07 23.61
CA LEU A 123 -54.80 34.43 22.54
C LEU A 123 -56.19 33.88 22.82
N ALA A 124 -56.30 32.60 23.18
CA ALA A 124 -57.57 31.97 23.55
C ALA A 124 -58.26 32.70 24.73
N ASP A 125 -57.49 33.08 25.76
CA ASP A 125 -57.99 33.87 26.89
C ASP A 125 -58.44 35.28 26.49
N ALA A 126 -57.78 35.90 25.51
CA ALA A 126 -58.18 37.21 25.00
C ALA A 126 -59.48 37.12 24.19
N GLU A 127 -59.58 36.14 23.29
CA GLU A 127 -60.76 35.90 22.48
C GLU A 127 -61.99 35.53 23.32
N GLY A 128 -61.81 34.72 24.37
CA GLY A 128 -62.87 34.38 25.31
C GLY A 128 -63.41 35.58 26.09
N ARG A 129 -62.58 36.58 26.38
CA ARG A 129 -62.99 37.83 27.07
C ARG A 129 -63.68 38.85 26.15
N SER A 130 -63.59 38.68 24.83
CA SER A 130 -64.18 39.58 23.85
C SER A 130 -65.57 39.14 23.35
N ARG A 131 -66.11 38.03 23.88
CA ARG A 131 -67.46 37.52 23.62
C ARG A 131 -68.39 37.87 24.77
#